data_AF-A0A8X6IT36-F1
#
_entry.id   AF-A0A8X6IT36-F1
#
_cell.length_a   1.000
_cell.length_b   1.000
_cell.length_c   1.000
_cell.angle_alpha   90.00
_cell.angle_beta   90.00
_cell.angle_gamma   90.00
#
_symmetry.space_group_name_H-M   'P 1'
#
loop_
_entity.id
_entity.type
_entity.pdbx_description
1 polymer ?
#
loop_
_entity_poly.entity_id
_entity_poly.type
_entity_poly.pdbx_seq_one_letter_code
_entity_poly.pdbx_strand_id
1 'polypeptide(L)'
;MLEKKRDKMVKFLSEVGMAPVIPAGGYFMLADFSALASKVDLSNEAGTLDYRFSKWLSKNKKLQGIPPSAFYGDEDKPLAKNLIRFCFIK
;
A
#
# COMPACT_ATOMS: atom_id res chain seq x y z
N MET A 1 10.24 -9.95 -18.05
CA MET A 1 10.23 -8.47 -18.12
C MET A 1 9.59 -7.84 -16.88
N LEU A 2 8.42 -8.31 -16.42
CA LEU A 2 7.76 -7.81 -15.21
C LEU A 2 8.54 -8.07 -13.92
N GLU A 3 9.32 -9.13 -13.86
CA GLU A 3 10.14 -9.46 -12.70
C GLU A 3 11.13 -8.35 -12.32
N LYS A 4 11.81 -7.75 -13.31
CA LYS A 4 12.70 -6.60 -13.06
C LYS A 4 11.95 -5.38 -12.51
N LYS A 5 10.69 -5.18 -12.94
CA LYS A 5 9.82 -4.10 -12.43
C LYS A 5 9.33 -4.41 -11.01
N ARG A 6 8.99 -5.67 -10.72
CA ARG A 6 8.69 -6.19 -9.38
C ARG A 6 9.86 -5.90 -8.44
N ASP A 7 11.07 -6.32 -8.78
CA ASP A 7 12.23 -6.19 -7.90
C ASP A 7 12.61 -4.73 -7.66
N LYS A 8 12.48 -3.88 -8.69
CA LYS A 8 12.63 -2.42 -8.54
C LYS A 8 11.61 -1.85 -7.55
N MET A 9 10.35 -2.32 -7.60
CA MET A 9 9.31 -1.92 -6.66
C MET A 9 9.57 -2.40 -5.23
N VAL A 10 10.02 -3.65 -5.06
CA VAL A 10 10.45 -4.17 -3.74
C VAL A 10 11.50 -3.25 -3.13
N LYS A 11 12.52 -2.87 -3.92
CA LYS A 11 13.61 -2.01 -3.46
C LYS A 11 13.12 -0.66 -2.93
N PHE A 12 12.41 0.12 -3.75
CA PHE A 12 12.02 1.47 -3.33
C PHE A 12 10.95 1.47 -2.22
N LEU A 13 10.08 0.46 -2.15
CA LEU A 13 9.11 0.36 -1.06
C LEU A 13 9.80 0.03 0.27
N SER A 14 10.80 -0.84 0.24
CA SER A 14 11.61 -1.17 1.42
C SER A 14 12.43 0.03 1.90
N GLU A 15 13.02 0.80 0.99
CA GLU A 15 13.81 2.00 1.30
C GLU A 15 13.00 3.08 2.03
N VAL A 16 11.70 3.20 1.75
CA VAL A 16 10.81 4.17 2.44
C VAL A 16 10.16 3.61 3.71
N GLY A 17 10.55 2.40 4.13
CA GLY A 17 10.08 1.78 5.37
C GLY A 17 8.74 1.06 5.26
N MET A 18 8.33 0.66 4.05
CA MET A 18 7.23 -0.30 3.88
C MET A 18 7.78 -1.72 3.83
N ALA A 19 6.97 -2.72 4.20
CA ALA A 19 7.32 -4.13 4.07
C ALA A 19 6.54 -4.76 2.88
N PRO A 20 7.15 -4.86 1.68
CA PRO A 20 6.48 -5.42 0.50
C PRO A 20 6.34 -6.95 0.60
N VAL A 21 5.18 -7.47 0.21
CA VAL A 21 4.93 -8.90 -0.02
C VAL A 21 5.32 -9.21 -1.46
N ILE A 22 6.43 -9.94 -1.65
CA ILE A 22 6.95 -10.25 -2.99
C ILE A 22 5.99 -11.23 -3.69
N PRO A 23 5.33 -10.83 -4.79
CA PRO A 23 4.36 -11.69 -5.45
C PRO A 23 5.07 -12.79 -6.26
N ALA A 24 4.54 -14.01 -6.18
CA ALA A 24 4.97 -15.13 -7.02
C ALA A 24 4.52 -14.97 -8.49
N GLY A 25 3.48 -14.17 -8.75
CA GLY A 25 2.96 -13.90 -10.08
C GLY A 25 2.02 -12.69 -10.13
N GLY A 26 1.59 -12.32 -11.34
CA GLY A 26 0.76 -11.13 -11.56
C GLY A 26 1.56 -9.83 -11.57
N TYR A 27 0.85 -8.70 -11.48
CA TYR A 27 1.42 -7.35 -11.60
C TYR A 27 1.04 -6.39 -10.46
N PHE A 28 0.50 -6.94 -9.36
CA PHE A 28 0.19 -6.20 -8.14
C PHE A 28 1.11 -6.62 -7.00
N MET A 29 1.47 -5.65 -6.16
CA MET A 29 2.25 -5.87 -4.95
C MET A 29 1.53 -5.25 -3.77
N LEU A 30 1.38 -6.00 -2.69
CA LEU A 30 0.95 -5.48 -1.40
C LEU A 30 2.17 -5.04 -0.60
N ALA A 31 2.00 -4.02 0.24
CA ALA A 31 3.02 -3.63 1.21
C ALA A 31 2.37 -3.20 2.52
N ASP A 32 2.93 -3.65 3.64
CA ASP A 32 2.59 -3.12 4.96
C ASP A 32 3.22 -1.74 5.11
N PHE A 33 2.40 -0.73 5.43
CA PHE A 33 2.83 0.65 5.58
C PHE A 33 2.83 1.14 7.04
N SER A 34 2.54 0.27 8.02
CA SER A 34 2.35 0.63 9.43
C SER A 34 3.51 1.42 10.03
N ALA A 35 4.76 1.06 9.71
CA ALA A 35 5.97 1.77 10.16
C ALA A 35 6.09 3.20 9.58
N LEU A 36 5.47 3.45 8.43
CA LEU A 36 5.37 4.78 7.85
C LEU A 36 4.14 5.53 8.38
N ALA A 37 3.02 4.84 8.60
CA ALA A 37 1.81 5.40 9.19
C ALA A 37 2.08 6.03 10.56
N SER A 38 2.97 5.45 11.36
CA SER A 38 3.32 6.00 12.69
C SER A 38 4.08 7.33 12.63
N LYS A 39 4.53 7.76 11.44
CA LYS A 39 5.31 8.98 11.22
C LYS A 39 4.53 10.09 10.50
N VAL A 40 3.26 9.84 10.19
CA VAL A 40 2.43 10.75 9.38
C VAL A 40 1.07 10.94 10.03
N ASP A 41 0.49 12.13 9.88
CA ASP A 41 -0.85 12.42 10.38
C ASP A 41 -1.92 11.94 9.38
N LEU A 42 -2.69 10.93 9.81
CA LEU A 42 -3.81 10.35 9.06
C LEU A 42 -5.18 10.72 9.65
N SER A 43 -5.22 11.59 10.68
CA SER A 43 -6.44 11.94 11.39
C SER A 43 -7.47 12.69 10.52
N ASN A 44 -6.97 13.45 9.53
CA ASN A 44 -7.78 14.27 8.62
C ASN A 44 -8.50 13.46 7.52
N GLU A 45 -8.28 12.14 7.42
CA GLU A 45 -8.89 11.30 6.40
C GLU A 45 -9.95 10.36 6.99
N ALA A 46 -11.03 10.15 6.26
CA ALA A 46 -12.12 9.25 6.66
C ALA A 46 -11.99 7.86 6.01
N GLY A 47 -12.41 6.82 6.75
CA GLY A 47 -12.41 5.42 6.34
C GLY A 47 -11.56 4.52 7.24
N THR A 48 -11.32 3.29 6.78
CA THR A 48 -10.31 2.38 7.35
C THR A 48 -8.91 2.94 7.17
N LEU A 49 -7.93 2.43 7.93
CA LEU A 49 -6.58 3.00 7.97
C LEU A 49 -5.89 3.02 6.59
N ASP A 50 -6.08 2.00 5.77
CA ASP A 50 -5.57 1.92 4.39
C ASP A 50 -6.23 2.92 3.44
N TYR A 51 -7.53 3.23 3.62
CA TYR A 51 -8.19 4.31 2.89
C TYR A 51 -7.60 5.68 3.26
N ARG A 52 -7.38 5.91 4.55
CA ARG A 52 -6.77 7.15 5.05
C ARG A 52 -5.37 7.32 4.48
N PHE A 53 -4.56 6.27 4.57
CA PHE A 53 -3.21 6.27 4.05
C PHE A 53 -3.17 6.46 2.52
N SER A 54 -4.04 5.79 1.76
CA SER A 54 -4.13 5.96 0.30
C SER A 54 -4.47 7.40 -0.11
N LYS A 55 -5.43 8.04 0.57
CA LYS A 55 -5.78 9.46 0.32
C LYS A 55 -4.63 10.40 0.68
N TRP A 56 -4.02 10.19 1.84
CA TRP A 56 -2.86 10.97 2.28
C TRP A 56 -1.70 10.86 1.29
N LEU A 57 -1.40 9.65 0.81
CA LEU A 57 -0.31 9.39 -0.14
C LEU A 57 -0.55 10.11 -1.46
N SER A 58 -1.78 10.09 -1.96
CA SER A 58 -2.18 10.77 -3.19
C SER A 58 -2.03 12.30 -3.06
N LYS A 59 -2.58 12.89 -1.99
CA LYS A 59 -2.53 14.34 -1.76
C LYS A 59 -1.11 14.87 -1.55
N ASN A 60 -0.34 14.20 -0.68
CA ASN A 60 0.94 14.71 -0.17
C ASN A 60 2.16 14.22 -0.95
N LYS A 61 2.11 13.00 -1.51
CA LYS A 61 3.25 12.38 -2.20
C LYS A 61 3.02 12.18 -3.70
N LYS A 62 1.83 12.54 -4.20
CA LYS A 62 1.45 12.39 -5.63
C LYS A 62 1.60 10.95 -6.12
N LEU A 63 1.45 9.98 -5.22
CA LEU A 63 1.51 8.56 -5.49
C LEU A 63 0.18 7.92 -5.10
N GLN A 64 -0.45 7.22 -6.04
CA GLN A 64 -1.72 6.54 -5.79
C GLN A 64 -1.49 5.05 -5.58
N GLY A 65 -1.91 4.54 -4.43
CA GLY A 65 -2.10 3.11 -4.18
C GLY A 65 -3.57 2.80 -3.93
N ILE A 66 -3.93 1.52 -3.95
CA ILE A 66 -5.31 1.06 -3.73
C ILE A 66 -5.43 0.45 -2.32
N PRO A 67 -6.44 0.86 -1.53
CA PRO A 67 -6.72 0.26 -0.22
C PRO A 67 -7.25 -1.17 -0.38
N PRO A 68 -6.56 -2.20 0.14
CA PRO A 68 -6.98 -3.59 -0.03
C PRO A 68 -8.24 -3.94 0.75
N SER A 69 -8.61 -3.20 1.81
CA SER A 69 -9.87 -3.42 2.54
C SER A 69 -11.13 -3.27 1.67
N ALA A 70 -11.02 -2.63 0.51
CA ALA A 70 -12.08 -2.60 -0.51
C ALA A 70 -12.42 -3.99 -1.07
N PHE A 71 -11.53 -4.98 -0.92
CA PHE A 71 -11.70 -6.35 -1.39
C PHE A 71 -12.12 -7.33 -0.27
N TYR A 72 -12.46 -6.83 0.92
CA TYR A 72 -12.85 -7.62 2.09
C TYR A 72 -14.29 -7.30 2.50
N GLY A 73 -14.98 -8.30 3.07
CA GLY A 73 -16.26 -8.09 3.77
C GLY A 73 -16.07 -7.21 5.01
N ASP A 74 -17.14 -6.59 5.51
CA ASP A 74 -17.06 -5.60 6.59
C ASP A 74 -16.37 -6.12 7.86
N GLU A 75 -16.63 -7.38 8.23
CA GLU A 75 -16.03 -8.04 9.39
C GLU A 75 -14.52 -8.27 9.24
N ASP A 76 -14.04 -8.47 8.00
CA ASP A 76 -12.65 -8.81 7.69
C ASP A 76 -11.78 -7.62 7.26
N LYS A 77 -12.38 -6.44 7.02
CA LYS A 77 -11.64 -5.19 6.72
C LYS A 77 -10.45 -4.93 7.66
N PRO A 78 -10.53 -5.22 8.98
CA PRO A 78 -9.39 -5.05 9.88
C PRO A 78 -8.13 -5.84 9.50
N LEU A 79 -8.26 -6.97 8.79
CA LEU A 79 -7.12 -7.78 8.33
C LEU A 79 -6.27 -7.05 7.30
N ALA A 80 -6.89 -6.18 6.49
CA ALA A 80 -6.26 -5.47 5.39
C ALA A 80 -5.85 -4.02 5.72
N LYS A 81 -6.22 -3.51 6.90
CA LYS A 81 -6.15 -2.07 7.23
C LYS A 81 -4.73 -1.48 7.21
N ASN A 82 -3.69 -2.29 7.36
CA ASN A 82 -2.29 -1.86 7.35
C ASN A 82 -1.61 -2.05 5.98
N LEU A 83 -2.33 -2.55 4.98
CA LEU A 83 -1.78 -2.90 3.67
C LEU A 83 -2.15 -1.86 2.62
N ILE A 84 -1.29 -1.69 1.62
CA ILE A 84 -1.58 -0.90 0.41
C ILE A 84 -1.17 -1.70 -0.84
N ARG A 85 -1.95 -1.60 -1.92
CA ARG A 85 -1.68 -2.29 -3.20
C ARG A 85 -1.16 -1.33 -4.26
N PHE A 86 -0.03 -1.68 -4.88
CA PHE A 86 0.53 -0.99 -6.05
C PHE A 86 0.53 -1.88 -7.29
N CYS A 87 0.56 -1.24 -8.46
CA CYS A 87 0.65 -1.89 -9.78
C CYS A 87 2.00 -1.56 -10.41
N PHE A 88 2.72 -2.57 -10.93
CA PHE A 88 4.05 -2.41 -11.53
C PHE A 88 4.12 -2.77 -13.02
N ILE A 89 2.98 -3.00 -13.69
CA ILE A 89 2.91 -3.10 -15.16
C ILE A 89 2.72 -1.72 -15.80
N LYS A 90 3.70 -0.83 -15.54
CA LYS A 90 3.86 0.46 -16.21
C LYS A 90 5.21 0.49 -16.88
#